data_AF-A0A7K2MKF9-F1
#
_entry.id   AF-A0A7K2MKF9-F1
#
_cell.length_a   1.000
_cell.length_b   1.000
_cell.length_c   1.000
_cell.angle_alpha   90.00
_cell.angle_beta   90.00
_cell.angle_gamma   90.00
#
_symmetry.space_group_name_H-M   'P 1'
#
loop_
_entity.id
_entity.type
_entity.pdbx_description
1 polymer ?
#
loop_
_entity_poly.entity_id
_entity_poly.type
_entity_poly.pdbx_seq_one_letter_code
_entity_poly.pdbx_strand_id
1 'polypeptide(L)'
;PLGAVESPADGTGLRLLPPVPGGERAYALAAGPRSTVLWQVAGGAFGPERVAEIPGRCSGGAWLDRTGRMLAVDRETGGRTKAVVVDLERDGEVSPLLQIAPDSDDRLLLADPDSGLVLIGSDAPSPGRERLGWGVLGSTLPVRFPECLRMPDCVVTPFAVQPGQVLTPERCAVALRVDGAFGSWVGVWRPAERQVRHLPAPEGWLTGAGLWTADGELRLPCSTPRSPCGVARLIAPDTADAGGTKGADGTGGARGADRSDGAGGAGGTGGADGAGGAGGEQPGNPEATARGESGDAPGTADTPAAAQPRPVPLQQAPLARLVTK
;
A
#
# COMPACT_ATOMS: atom_id res chain seq x y z
N PRO A 1 28.60 -30.51 3.71
CA PRO A 1 27.59 -30.17 2.67
C PRO A 1 26.89 -28.86 3.03
N LEU A 2 26.75 -27.93 2.08
CA LEU A 2 26.11 -26.61 2.30
C LEU A 2 24.57 -26.68 2.46
N GLY A 3 24.01 -27.87 2.61
CA GLY A 3 22.57 -28.15 2.61
C GLY A 3 21.95 -28.17 1.21
N ALA A 4 20.68 -28.54 1.12
CA ALA A 4 19.89 -28.56 -0.11
C ALA A 4 18.43 -28.22 0.20
N VAL A 5 17.73 -27.65 -0.78
CA VAL A 5 16.28 -27.40 -0.71
C VAL A 5 15.58 -28.40 -1.62
N GLU A 6 14.65 -29.16 -1.07
CA GLU A 6 13.81 -30.06 -1.86
C GLU A 6 12.73 -29.24 -2.57
N SER A 7 12.78 -29.23 -3.91
CA SER A 7 11.71 -28.68 -4.75
C SER A 7 10.79 -29.82 -5.17
N PRO A 8 9.47 -29.70 -4.98
CA PRO A 8 8.52 -30.68 -5.52
C PRO A 8 8.69 -30.81 -7.04
N ALA A 9 8.74 -32.05 -7.55
CA ALA A 9 8.94 -32.33 -8.98
C ALA A 9 7.83 -31.72 -9.86
N ASP A 10 6.59 -31.68 -9.36
CA ASP A 10 5.42 -31.11 -10.03
C ASP A 10 5.08 -29.67 -9.52
N GLY A 11 6.05 -29.01 -8.89
CA GLY A 11 5.92 -27.67 -8.32
C GLY A 11 6.22 -26.54 -9.32
N THR A 12 5.93 -25.30 -8.93
CA THR A 12 6.28 -24.09 -9.71
C THR A 12 7.75 -23.66 -9.53
N GLY A 13 8.59 -24.54 -8.99
CA GLY A 13 9.98 -24.25 -8.63
C GLY A 13 10.13 -23.49 -7.31
N LEU A 14 11.39 -23.27 -6.91
CA LEU A 14 11.77 -22.48 -5.73
C LEU A 14 11.76 -20.98 -6.07
N ARG A 15 11.05 -20.16 -5.30
CA ARG A 15 11.01 -18.69 -5.46
C ARG A 15 11.64 -18.00 -4.26
N LEU A 16 12.65 -17.18 -4.49
CA LEU A 16 13.22 -16.30 -3.46
C LEU A 16 12.21 -15.19 -3.12
N LEU A 17 12.03 -14.93 -1.83
CA LEU A 17 11.18 -13.85 -1.33
C LEU A 17 11.93 -12.51 -1.38
N PRO A 18 11.21 -11.37 -1.34
CA PRO A 18 11.84 -10.07 -1.16
C PRO A 18 12.77 -10.06 0.05
N PRO A 19 13.83 -9.23 0.03
CA PRO A 19 14.77 -9.15 1.13
C PRO A 19 14.04 -8.82 2.43
N VAL A 20 14.38 -9.56 3.48
CA VAL A 20 13.86 -9.29 4.83
C VAL A 20 14.33 -7.89 5.23
N PRO A 21 13.47 -7.06 5.86
CA PRO A 21 13.92 -5.82 6.47
C PRO A 21 15.14 -6.08 7.38
N GLY A 22 16.21 -5.32 7.17
CA GLY A 22 17.51 -5.52 7.86
C GLY A 22 18.52 -6.41 7.13
N GLY A 23 18.11 -7.23 6.15
CA GLY A 23 19.02 -7.91 5.22
C GLY A 23 19.79 -9.12 5.76
N GLU A 24 19.63 -9.48 7.04
CA GLU A 24 20.39 -10.56 7.70
C GLU A 24 19.90 -11.97 7.33
N ARG A 25 18.69 -12.09 6.78
CA ARG A 25 18.03 -13.38 6.46
C ARG A 25 17.46 -13.35 5.06
N ALA A 26 17.40 -14.52 4.44
CA ALA A 26 16.72 -14.71 3.16
C ALA A 26 15.82 -15.94 3.22
N TYR A 27 14.66 -15.85 2.60
CA TYR A 27 13.66 -16.90 2.59
C TYR A 27 13.23 -17.25 1.18
N ALA A 28 12.76 -18.48 0.98
CA ALA A 28 12.24 -18.96 -0.29
C ALA A 28 11.00 -19.84 -0.10
N LEU A 29 10.10 -19.79 -1.08
CA LEU A 29 8.91 -20.64 -1.15
C LEU A 29 9.15 -21.79 -2.15
N ALA A 30 8.95 -23.02 -1.70
CA ALA A 30 8.89 -24.21 -2.54
C ALA A 30 7.43 -24.67 -2.65
N ALA A 31 6.75 -24.20 -3.70
CA ALA A 31 5.31 -24.41 -3.87
C ALA A 31 5.00 -25.76 -4.56
N GLY A 32 4.40 -26.66 -3.81
CA GLY A 32 3.88 -27.94 -4.30
C GLY A 32 2.39 -27.88 -4.70
N PRO A 33 1.81 -29.02 -5.10
CA PRO A 33 0.41 -29.09 -5.54
C PRO A 33 -0.62 -28.86 -4.42
N ARG A 34 -0.25 -29.17 -3.17
CA ARG A 34 -1.17 -29.18 -2.01
C ARG A 34 -0.68 -28.37 -0.81
N SER A 35 0.62 -28.10 -0.74
CA SER A 35 1.25 -27.30 0.30
C SER A 35 2.44 -26.54 -0.28
N THR A 36 2.85 -25.50 0.43
CA THR A 36 4.05 -24.73 0.13
C THR A 36 4.98 -24.76 1.32
N VAL A 37 6.24 -25.14 1.10
CA VAL A 37 7.25 -25.15 2.16
C VAL A 37 7.98 -23.82 2.13
N LEU A 38 8.03 -23.14 3.29
CA LEU A 38 8.84 -21.95 3.51
C LEU A 38 10.20 -22.36 4.04
N TRP A 39 11.25 -21.93 3.35
CA TRP A 39 12.65 -22.18 3.70
C TRP A 39 13.32 -20.88 4.10
N GLN A 40 14.15 -20.93 5.13
CA GLN A 40 15.19 -19.93 5.37
C GLN A 40 16.44 -20.41 4.66
N VAL A 41 16.90 -19.67 3.65
CA VAL A 41 18.03 -20.06 2.80
C VAL A 41 19.33 -19.32 3.12
N ALA A 42 19.25 -18.25 3.92
CA ALA A 42 20.41 -17.54 4.47
C ALA A 42 20.11 -17.00 5.88
N GLY A 43 21.17 -16.82 6.68
CA GLY A 43 21.09 -16.36 8.07
C GLY A 43 20.69 -17.43 9.10
N GLY A 44 20.63 -18.71 8.68
CA GLY A 44 20.45 -19.88 9.55
C GLY A 44 21.78 -20.40 10.11
N ALA A 45 21.71 -21.37 11.03
CA ALA A 45 22.90 -21.95 11.65
C ALA A 45 23.64 -22.92 10.71
N PHE A 46 22.89 -23.63 9.85
CA PHE A 46 23.48 -24.68 9.00
C PHE A 46 22.79 -24.82 7.64
N GLY A 47 23.03 -23.86 6.74
CA GLY A 47 22.49 -23.89 5.38
C GLY A 47 20.97 -23.67 5.34
N PRO A 48 20.27 -24.15 4.29
CA PRO A 48 18.83 -24.01 4.18
C PRO A 48 18.07 -24.79 5.26
N GLU A 49 17.17 -24.11 5.97
CA GLU A 49 16.36 -24.66 7.05
C GLU A 49 14.88 -24.53 6.70
N ARG A 50 14.10 -25.61 6.91
CA ARG A 50 12.65 -25.57 6.73
C ARG A 50 12.01 -24.86 7.93
N VAL A 51 11.26 -23.80 7.65
CA VAL A 51 10.66 -22.93 8.68
C VAL A 51 9.20 -23.30 8.94
N ALA A 52 8.42 -23.45 7.87
CA ALA A 52 6.99 -23.73 7.96
C ALA A 52 6.48 -24.50 6.74
N GLU A 53 5.36 -25.20 6.90
CA GLU A 53 4.61 -25.77 5.80
C GLU A 53 3.19 -25.17 5.78
N ILE A 54 2.87 -24.50 4.69
CA ILE A 54 1.64 -23.74 4.52
C ILE A 54 0.69 -24.58 3.65
N PRO A 55 -0.53 -24.90 4.11
CA PRO A 55 -1.52 -25.56 3.27
C PRO A 55 -1.85 -24.73 2.03
N GLY A 56 -2.00 -25.36 0.87
CA GLY A 56 -2.29 -24.68 -0.40
C GLY A 56 -1.03 -24.24 -1.16
N ARG A 57 -1.25 -23.76 -2.39
CA ARG A 57 -0.17 -23.22 -3.23
C ARG A 57 0.00 -21.74 -2.91
N CYS A 58 1.19 -21.34 -2.47
CA CYS A 58 1.48 -19.95 -2.14
C CYS A 58 2.36 -19.31 -3.22
N SER A 59 2.09 -18.03 -3.47
CA SER A 59 2.85 -17.16 -4.36
C SER A 59 3.00 -15.77 -3.71
N GLY A 60 3.54 -14.81 -4.44
CA GLY A 60 3.77 -13.47 -3.89
C GLY A 60 4.76 -13.51 -2.72
N GLY A 61 4.61 -12.58 -1.79
CA GLY A 61 5.55 -12.42 -0.67
C GLY A 61 5.78 -10.96 -0.36
N ALA A 62 5.34 -10.50 0.81
CA ALA A 62 5.65 -9.17 1.32
C ALA A 62 5.82 -9.19 2.85
N TRP A 63 6.83 -8.48 3.35
CA TRP A 63 7.07 -8.35 4.78
C TRP A 63 6.16 -7.27 5.37
N LEU A 64 5.45 -7.60 6.44
CA LEU A 64 4.48 -6.71 7.09
C LEU A 64 5.05 -5.95 8.30
N ASP A 65 6.24 -6.33 8.76
CA ASP A 65 6.94 -5.66 9.85
C ASP A 65 8.45 -5.59 9.60
N ARG A 66 9.13 -4.74 10.37
CA ARG A 66 10.59 -4.54 10.28
C ARG A 66 11.42 -5.64 10.93
N THR A 67 10.81 -6.48 11.75
CA THR A 67 11.50 -7.58 12.44
C THR A 67 11.67 -8.80 11.54
N GLY A 68 10.99 -8.83 10.39
CA GLY A 68 10.98 -9.99 9.49
C GLY A 68 10.19 -11.17 10.06
N ARG A 69 9.19 -10.90 10.91
CA ARG A 69 8.39 -11.93 11.56
C ARG A 69 7.13 -12.26 10.77
N MET A 70 6.39 -11.25 10.34
CA MET A 70 5.09 -11.38 9.70
C MET A 70 5.27 -11.32 8.17
N LEU A 71 5.06 -12.46 7.53
CA LEU A 71 5.16 -12.61 6.08
C LEU A 71 3.76 -12.78 5.48
N ALA A 72 3.39 -11.92 4.54
CA ALA A 72 2.20 -12.11 3.74
C ALA A 72 2.51 -12.92 2.47
N VAL A 73 1.66 -13.90 2.17
CA VAL A 73 1.71 -14.70 0.93
C VAL A 73 0.33 -14.82 0.32
N ASP A 74 0.28 -14.95 -1.00
CA ASP A 74 -0.95 -15.17 -1.76
C ASP A 74 -1.21 -16.66 -1.85
N ARG A 75 -2.19 -17.17 -1.10
CA ARG A 75 -2.53 -18.59 -1.02
C ARG A 75 -3.71 -18.92 -1.93
N GLU A 76 -3.49 -19.87 -2.83
CA GLU A 76 -4.52 -20.48 -3.66
C GLU A 76 -5.12 -21.72 -2.97
N THR A 77 -6.43 -21.67 -2.74
CA THR A 77 -7.24 -22.78 -2.21
C THR A 77 -8.61 -22.80 -2.88
N GLY A 78 -9.05 -23.96 -3.38
CA GLY A 78 -10.37 -24.08 -4.00
C GLY A 78 -10.54 -23.24 -5.27
N GLY A 79 -9.45 -23.00 -6.01
CA GLY A 79 -9.45 -22.17 -7.22
C GLY A 79 -9.54 -20.67 -6.96
N ARG A 80 -9.41 -20.22 -5.71
CA ARG A 80 -9.38 -18.80 -5.33
C ARG A 80 -8.09 -18.47 -4.60
N THR A 81 -7.56 -17.30 -4.89
CA THR A 81 -6.36 -16.75 -4.26
C THR A 81 -6.76 -15.74 -3.20
N LYS A 82 -6.22 -15.90 -1.98
CA LYS A 82 -6.39 -14.94 -0.88
C LYS A 82 -5.06 -14.68 -0.20
N ALA A 83 -4.79 -13.43 0.17
CA ALA A 83 -3.60 -13.13 0.96
C ALA A 83 -3.80 -13.62 2.41
N VAL A 84 -2.78 -14.29 2.94
CA VAL A 84 -2.70 -14.76 4.32
C VAL A 84 -1.39 -14.29 4.95
N VAL A 85 -1.37 -14.17 6.28
CA VAL A 85 -0.15 -13.92 7.05
C VAL A 85 0.38 -15.24 7.59
N VAL A 86 1.70 -15.37 7.58
CA VAL A 86 2.46 -16.44 8.22
C VAL A 86 3.30 -15.79 9.33
N ASP A 87 3.06 -16.17 10.58
CA ASP A 87 3.84 -15.71 11.74
C ASP A 87 5.03 -16.65 11.98
N LEU A 88 6.23 -16.18 11.64
CA LEU A 88 7.46 -16.99 11.72
C LEU A 88 7.93 -17.25 13.16
N GLU A 89 7.47 -16.47 14.14
CA GLU A 89 7.78 -16.70 15.56
C GLU A 89 6.80 -17.67 16.22
N ARG A 90 5.76 -18.10 15.51
CA ARG A 90 4.74 -19.04 16.00
C ARG A 90 4.64 -20.28 15.12
N ASP A 91 5.80 -20.86 14.81
CA ASP A 91 5.91 -22.07 13.98
C ASP A 91 5.18 -21.96 12.62
N GLY A 92 5.10 -20.74 12.07
CA GLY A 92 4.41 -20.48 10.81
C GLY A 92 2.88 -20.49 10.92
N GLU A 93 2.32 -20.08 12.06
CA GLU A 93 0.87 -19.91 12.24
C GLU A 93 0.29 -19.07 11.08
N VAL A 94 -0.77 -19.58 10.44
CA VAL A 94 -1.38 -18.95 9.26
C VAL A 94 -2.71 -18.31 9.62
N SER A 95 -2.85 -17.00 9.38
CA SER A 95 -4.11 -16.27 9.57
C SER A 95 -4.56 -15.57 8.28
N PRO A 96 -5.88 -15.37 8.06
CA PRO A 96 -6.35 -14.53 6.96
C PRO A 96 -5.77 -13.12 7.02
N LEU A 97 -5.44 -12.52 5.87
CA LEU A 97 -5.03 -11.12 5.77
C LEU A 97 -6.04 -10.29 4.98
N LEU A 98 -6.33 -10.74 3.75
CA LEU A 98 -7.12 -10.00 2.79
C LEU A 98 -8.14 -10.91 2.11
N GLN A 99 -9.40 -10.53 2.26
CA GLN A 99 -10.53 -11.09 1.51
C GLN A 99 -11.56 -9.98 1.30
N ILE A 100 -11.63 -9.43 0.08
CA ILE A 100 -12.54 -8.33 -0.25
C ILE A 100 -13.92 -8.87 -0.57
N ALA A 101 -13.99 -9.96 -1.36
CA ALA A 101 -15.23 -10.69 -1.63
C ALA A 101 -14.97 -12.21 -1.65
N PRO A 102 -15.93 -13.08 -1.25
CA PRO A 102 -15.73 -14.53 -1.24
C PRO A 102 -15.24 -15.11 -2.58
N ASP A 103 -15.83 -14.64 -3.69
CA ASP A 103 -15.57 -15.17 -5.03
C ASP A 103 -14.49 -14.42 -5.82
N SER A 104 -13.82 -13.46 -5.19
CA SER A 104 -12.73 -12.72 -5.82
C SER A 104 -11.39 -13.43 -5.68
N ASP A 105 -10.42 -13.04 -6.49
CA ASP A 105 -9.01 -13.28 -6.24
C ASP A 105 -8.41 -12.03 -5.61
N ASP A 106 -7.84 -12.15 -4.40
CA ASP A 106 -7.27 -11.03 -3.64
C ASP A 106 -5.79 -11.31 -3.34
N ARG A 107 -4.91 -10.46 -3.87
CA ARG A 107 -3.45 -10.61 -3.78
C ARG A 107 -2.82 -9.39 -3.14
N LEU A 108 -1.80 -9.62 -2.30
CA LEU A 108 -0.97 -8.56 -1.76
C LEU A 108 0.30 -8.42 -2.62
N LEU A 109 0.39 -7.33 -3.38
CA LEU A 109 1.45 -7.10 -4.35
C LEU A 109 2.69 -6.46 -3.72
N LEU A 110 2.51 -5.46 -2.87
CA LEU A 110 3.57 -4.82 -2.08
C LEU A 110 3.03 -4.40 -0.70
N ALA A 111 3.93 -4.31 0.26
CA ALA A 111 3.68 -3.69 1.55
C ALA A 111 4.89 -2.84 1.95
N ASP A 112 4.62 -1.70 2.57
CA ASP A 112 5.64 -0.90 3.26
C ASP A 112 5.37 -0.93 4.77
N PRO A 113 6.22 -1.60 5.58
CA PRO A 113 6.02 -1.69 7.03
C PRO A 113 6.22 -0.34 7.74
N ASP A 114 6.81 0.67 7.08
CA ASP A 114 7.06 1.98 7.69
C ASP A 114 5.80 2.85 7.74
N SER A 115 5.08 2.93 6.62
CA SER A 115 3.85 3.71 6.47
C SER A 115 2.57 2.89 6.70
N GLY A 116 2.67 1.57 6.60
CA GLY A 116 1.52 0.65 6.57
C GLY A 116 0.82 0.58 5.21
N LEU A 117 1.34 1.24 4.17
CA LEU A 117 0.78 1.19 2.82
C LEU A 117 0.84 -0.24 2.27
N VAL A 118 -0.28 -0.71 1.72
CA VAL A 118 -0.35 -1.97 0.97
C VAL A 118 -0.91 -1.73 -0.43
N LEU A 119 -0.30 -2.41 -1.42
CA LEU A 119 -0.80 -2.48 -2.80
C LEU A 119 -1.42 -3.84 -3.04
N ILE A 120 -2.60 -3.84 -3.64
CA ILE A 120 -3.47 -5.00 -3.75
C ILE A 120 -3.86 -5.21 -5.22
N GLY A 121 -3.83 -6.46 -5.68
CA GLY A 121 -4.50 -6.87 -6.91
C GLY A 121 -5.81 -7.57 -6.55
N SER A 122 -6.94 -7.10 -7.07
CA SER A 122 -8.22 -7.76 -6.84
C SER A 122 -9.21 -7.56 -7.96
N ASP A 123 -9.99 -8.58 -8.28
CA ASP A 123 -11.12 -8.51 -9.20
C ASP A 123 -12.47 -8.30 -8.49
N ALA A 124 -12.51 -8.21 -7.16
CA ALA A 124 -13.72 -7.89 -6.39
C ALA A 124 -14.49 -6.65 -6.91
N PRO A 125 -13.85 -5.52 -7.25
CA PRO A 125 -14.57 -4.36 -7.82
C PRO A 125 -15.05 -4.56 -9.27
N SER A 126 -14.59 -5.59 -9.98
CA SER A 126 -14.90 -5.85 -11.39
C SER A 126 -14.65 -7.33 -11.71
N PRO A 127 -15.61 -8.24 -11.41
CA PRO A 127 -15.38 -9.68 -11.47
C PRO A 127 -14.75 -10.15 -12.78
N GLY A 128 -13.69 -10.96 -12.67
CA GLY A 128 -12.91 -11.45 -13.82
C GLY A 128 -11.96 -10.42 -14.45
N ARG A 129 -11.84 -9.22 -13.88
CA ARG A 129 -10.88 -8.18 -14.30
C ARG A 129 -10.13 -7.65 -13.09
N GLU A 130 -8.88 -8.08 -12.94
CA GLU A 130 -8.00 -7.60 -11.87
C GLU A 130 -7.85 -6.07 -11.93
N ARG A 131 -7.96 -5.43 -10.77
CA ARG A 131 -7.72 -4.01 -10.56
C ARG A 131 -6.70 -3.81 -9.46
N LEU A 132 -5.83 -2.82 -9.66
CA LEU A 132 -4.94 -2.35 -8.63
C LEU A 132 -5.70 -1.49 -7.62
N GLY A 133 -5.58 -1.86 -6.36
CA GLY A 133 -6.08 -1.12 -5.23
C GLY A 133 -4.98 -0.85 -4.20
N TRP A 134 -5.31 -0.03 -3.21
CA TRP A 134 -4.45 0.22 -2.08
C TRP A 134 -5.24 0.34 -0.78
N GLY A 135 -4.57 0.10 0.33
CA GLY A 135 -5.11 0.24 1.67
C GLY A 135 -4.02 0.54 2.68
N VAL A 136 -4.40 0.55 3.94
CA VAL A 136 -3.48 0.72 5.07
C VAL A 136 -3.66 -0.46 6.00
N LEU A 137 -2.55 -1.15 6.31
CA LEU A 137 -2.55 -2.31 7.19
C LEU A 137 -3.12 -1.93 8.57
N GLY A 138 -4.08 -2.71 9.07
CA GLY A 138 -4.76 -2.45 10.35
C GLY A 138 -5.84 -1.36 10.32
N SER A 139 -6.06 -0.71 9.17
CA SER A 139 -7.14 0.28 9.02
C SER A 139 -8.51 -0.39 8.87
N THR A 140 -9.55 0.29 9.35
CA THR A 140 -10.95 -0.08 9.12
C THR A 140 -11.51 0.45 7.80
N LEU A 141 -10.76 1.32 7.11
CA LEU A 141 -11.18 1.87 5.83
C LEU A 141 -11.12 0.79 4.74
N PRO A 142 -12.06 0.81 3.78
CA PRO A 142 -12.05 -0.14 2.68
C PRO A 142 -10.86 0.08 1.73
N VAL A 143 -10.49 -0.97 1.01
CA VAL A 143 -9.52 -0.89 -0.10
C VAL A 143 -10.06 0.08 -1.16
N ARG A 144 -9.20 0.98 -1.61
CA ARG A 144 -9.52 1.96 -2.65
C ARG A 144 -8.97 1.48 -3.99
N PHE A 145 -9.74 1.64 -5.06
CA PHE A 145 -9.35 1.27 -6.43
C PHE A 145 -9.33 2.52 -7.33
N PRO A 146 -8.22 3.27 -7.37
CA PRO A 146 -8.11 4.50 -8.16
C PRO A 146 -8.24 4.22 -9.66
N GLU A 147 -9.06 5.02 -10.35
CA GLU A 147 -9.24 4.85 -11.80
C GLU A 147 -7.99 5.20 -12.60
N CYS A 148 -7.10 6.05 -12.08
CA CYS A 148 -5.84 6.38 -12.74
C CYS A 148 -4.85 5.21 -12.83
N LEU A 149 -5.00 4.18 -12.01
CA LEU A 149 -4.21 2.95 -12.10
C LEU A 149 -4.79 1.95 -13.11
N ARG A 150 -6.01 2.21 -13.62
CA ARG A 150 -6.61 1.44 -14.70
C ARG A 150 -6.20 2.04 -16.02
N MET A 151 -5.28 1.36 -16.70
CA MET A 151 -4.79 1.75 -18.02
C MET A 151 -5.28 0.73 -19.04
N PRO A 152 -6.20 1.12 -19.96
CA PRO A 152 -6.63 0.24 -21.04
C PRO A 152 -5.43 -0.29 -21.83
N ASP A 153 -5.50 -1.55 -22.22
CA ASP A 153 -4.49 -2.24 -23.03
C ASP A 153 -3.07 -2.28 -22.43
N CYS A 154 -2.95 -1.98 -21.13
CA CYS A 154 -1.69 -2.03 -20.40
C CYS A 154 -1.80 -2.95 -19.17
N VAL A 155 -0.69 -3.60 -18.82
CA VAL A 155 -0.54 -4.29 -17.53
C VAL A 155 0.29 -3.40 -16.62
N VAL A 156 -0.26 -3.07 -15.46
CA VAL A 156 0.40 -2.24 -14.44
C VAL A 156 0.83 -3.15 -13.29
N THR A 157 2.13 -3.22 -13.02
CA THR A 157 2.70 -4.05 -11.95
C THR A 157 3.50 -3.18 -10.98
N PRO A 158 3.09 -3.02 -9.72
CA PRO A 158 3.90 -2.31 -8.74
C PRO A 158 5.15 -3.12 -8.41
N PHE A 159 6.31 -2.46 -8.26
CA PHE A 159 7.55 -3.15 -7.95
C PHE A 159 8.38 -2.54 -6.81
N ALA A 160 8.10 -1.30 -6.40
CA ALA A 160 8.76 -0.70 -5.23
C ALA A 160 7.86 0.37 -4.58
N VAL A 161 7.95 0.51 -3.26
CA VAL A 161 7.33 1.59 -2.46
C VAL A 161 8.44 2.40 -1.79
N GLN A 162 8.27 3.72 -1.73
CA GLN A 162 9.15 4.63 -1.03
C GLN A 162 9.06 4.39 0.47
N PRO A 163 10.16 3.95 1.13
CA PRO A 163 10.16 3.74 2.57
C PRO A 163 10.25 5.07 3.33
N GLY A 164 10.18 5.01 4.66
CA GLY A 164 10.43 6.16 5.54
C GLY A 164 9.30 7.19 5.64
N GLN A 165 8.15 6.98 4.99
CA GLN A 165 6.97 7.86 5.12
C GLN A 165 6.12 7.46 6.33
N VAL A 166 6.69 7.62 7.53
CA VAL A 166 6.08 7.15 8.79
C VAL A 166 4.67 7.71 8.95
N LEU A 167 3.69 6.82 9.09
CA LEU A 167 2.26 7.13 9.30
C LEU A 167 1.64 8.07 8.25
N THR A 168 2.24 8.16 7.05
CA THR A 168 1.73 8.98 5.94
C THR A 168 1.67 8.17 4.64
N PRO A 169 0.89 7.08 4.59
CA PRO A 169 0.81 6.19 3.43
C PRO A 169 0.41 6.95 2.15
N GLU A 170 -0.38 8.02 2.25
CA GLU A 170 -0.80 8.85 1.12
C GLU A 170 0.35 9.56 0.41
N ARG A 171 1.47 9.77 1.12
CA ARG A 171 2.67 10.42 0.59
C ARG A 171 3.66 9.42 -0.01
N CYS A 172 3.50 8.11 0.19
CA CYS A 172 4.44 7.13 -0.35
C CYS A 172 4.44 7.14 -1.89
N ALA A 173 5.61 7.33 -2.51
CA ALA A 173 5.75 7.05 -3.93
C ALA A 173 5.78 5.55 -4.19
N VAL A 174 5.04 5.12 -5.21
CA VAL A 174 4.99 3.75 -5.70
C VAL A 174 5.56 3.76 -7.11
N ALA A 175 6.55 2.90 -7.37
CA ALA A 175 7.04 2.67 -8.72
C ALA A 175 6.27 1.51 -9.35
N LEU A 176 5.83 1.75 -10.57
CA LEU A 176 5.01 0.87 -11.38
C LEU A 176 5.79 0.52 -12.64
N ARG A 177 5.79 -0.75 -13.02
CA ARG A 177 6.08 -1.15 -14.38
C ARG A 177 4.77 -1.06 -15.15
N VAL A 178 4.79 -0.36 -16.27
CA VAL A 178 3.65 -0.34 -17.20
C VAL A 178 4.10 -1.03 -18.48
N ASP A 179 3.42 -2.11 -18.83
CA ASP A 179 3.65 -2.88 -20.05
C ASP A 179 2.50 -2.61 -21.02
N GLY A 180 2.81 -2.11 -22.22
CA GLY A 180 1.81 -1.82 -23.25
C GLY A 180 2.30 -2.18 -24.66
N ALA A 181 1.51 -1.86 -25.68
CA ALA A 181 1.80 -2.23 -27.07
C ALA A 181 3.14 -1.69 -27.61
N PHE A 182 3.65 -0.60 -27.03
CA PHE A 182 4.90 0.06 -27.45
C PHE A 182 6.10 -0.27 -26.54
N GLY A 183 5.98 -1.30 -25.69
CA GLY A 183 7.03 -1.75 -24.77
C GLY A 183 6.71 -1.42 -23.31
N SER A 184 7.75 -1.46 -22.48
CA SER A 184 7.64 -1.27 -21.02
C SER A 184 8.27 0.06 -20.59
N TRP A 185 7.62 0.75 -19.65
CA TRP A 185 8.14 2.00 -19.07
C TRP A 185 7.84 2.09 -17.57
N VAL A 186 8.33 3.17 -16.94
CA VAL A 186 8.19 3.38 -15.50
C VAL A 186 7.02 4.33 -15.25
N GLY A 187 6.11 3.94 -14.38
CA GLY A 187 5.12 4.82 -13.76
C GLY A 187 5.51 5.16 -12.33
N VAL A 188 5.22 6.37 -11.89
CA VAL A 188 5.31 6.80 -10.48
C VAL A 188 3.95 7.30 -10.06
N TRP A 189 3.48 6.85 -8.90
CA TRP A 189 2.18 7.20 -8.37
C TRP A 189 2.24 7.34 -6.85
N ARG A 190 1.45 8.27 -6.28
CA ARG A 190 1.24 8.37 -4.84
C ARG A 190 -0.25 8.19 -4.52
N PRO A 191 -0.64 7.60 -3.37
CA PRO A 191 -2.05 7.43 -3.07
C PRO A 191 -2.86 8.73 -2.92
N ALA A 192 -2.21 9.84 -2.55
CA ALA A 192 -2.82 11.17 -2.59
C ALA A 192 -3.11 11.69 -4.01
N GLU A 193 -2.44 11.14 -5.03
CA GLU A 193 -2.48 11.62 -6.40
C GLU A 193 -3.51 10.86 -7.25
N ARG A 194 -4.19 11.62 -8.11
CA ARG A 194 -5.21 11.10 -9.03
C ARG A 194 -4.66 10.79 -10.43
N GLN A 195 -3.35 10.76 -10.59
CA GLN A 195 -2.69 10.54 -11.89
C GLN A 195 -1.41 9.73 -11.69
N VAL A 196 -1.06 8.93 -12.70
CA VAL A 196 0.25 8.27 -12.75
C VAL A 196 1.18 9.14 -13.58
N ARG A 197 2.38 9.40 -13.07
CA ARG A 197 3.42 10.09 -13.81
C ARG A 197 4.26 9.07 -14.57
N HIS A 198 4.31 9.20 -15.88
CA HIS A 198 5.07 8.30 -16.74
C HIS A 198 6.47 8.82 -17.01
N LEU A 199 7.45 7.93 -16.88
CA LEU A 199 8.87 8.19 -17.10
C LEU A 199 9.39 7.17 -18.13
N PRO A 200 10.24 7.59 -19.09
CA PRO A 200 10.87 6.65 -20.01
C PRO A 200 11.72 5.65 -19.23
N ALA A 201 11.68 4.38 -19.63
CA ALA A 201 12.58 3.38 -19.09
C ALA A 201 14.04 3.72 -19.48
N PRO A 202 15.00 3.69 -18.53
CA PRO A 202 16.41 3.79 -18.85
C PRO A 202 16.84 2.68 -19.82
N GLU A 203 17.81 2.97 -20.68
CA GLU A 203 18.41 1.96 -21.56
C GLU A 203 18.93 0.77 -20.74
N GLY A 204 18.58 -0.44 -21.15
CA GLY A 204 19.03 -1.67 -20.49
C GLY A 204 18.43 -1.91 -19.10
N TRP A 205 17.36 -1.20 -18.71
CA TRP A 205 16.67 -1.42 -17.44
C TRP A 205 16.27 -2.89 -17.28
N LEU A 206 16.60 -3.48 -16.12
CA LEU A 206 16.06 -4.78 -15.72
C LEU A 206 14.59 -4.58 -15.35
N THR A 207 13.73 -4.69 -16.35
CA THR A 207 12.31 -4.37 -16.32
C THR A 207 11.57 -4.94 -15.10
N GLY A 208 10.97 -4.05 -14.30
CA GLY A 208 10.25 -4.42 -13.08
C GLY A 208 11.13 -4.58 -11.84
N ALA A 209 12.43 -4.28 -11.92
CA ALA A 209 13.30 -4.17 -10.76
C ALA A 209 13.60 -2.71 -10.44
N GLY A 210 13.68 -2.39 -9.15
CA GLY A 210 14.16 -1.10 -8.67
C GLY A 210 13.99 -0.93 -7.17
N LEU A 211 14.55 0.15 -6.66
CA LEU A 211 14.58 0.46 -5.24
C LEU A 211 14.29 1.94 -5.05
N TRP A 212 13.32 2.26 -4.19
CA TRP A 212 13.21 3.63 -3.67
C TRP A 212 14.15 3.83 -2.49
N THR A 213 14.80 4.98 -2.47
CA THR A 213 15.41 5.52 -1.26
C THR A 213 14.36 6.25 -0.42
N ALA A 214 14.62 6.42 0.88
CA ALA A 214 13.75 7.21 1.75
C ALA A 214 13.61 8.67 1.25
N ASP A 215 14.67 9.22 0.66
CA ASP A 215 14.74 10.59 0.13
C ASP A 215 13.98 10.78 -1.21
N GLY A 216 13.34 9.75 -1.76
CA GLY A 216 12.54 9.88 -3.00
C GLY A 216 13.36 9.78 -4.30
N GLU A 217 14.57 9.22 -4.26
CA GLU A 217 15.30 8.76 -5.45
C GLU A 217 14.91 7.32 -5.79
N LEU A 218 14.43 7.08 -7.01
CA LEU A 218 14.20 5.75 -7.57
C LEU A 218 15.45 5.27 -8.30
N ARG A 219 16.00 4.15 -7.86
CA ARG A 219 17.17 3.48 -8.42
C ARG A 219 16.74 2.30 -9.27
N LEU A 220 17.11 2.31 -10.54
CA LEU A 220 16.74 1.31 -11.53
C LEU A 220 18.00 0.59 -12.02
N PRO A 221 18.19 -0.70 -11.68
CA PRO A 221 19.33 -1.45 -12.18
C PRO A 221 19.22 -1.61 -13.69
N CYS A 222 20.32 -1.36 -14.40
CA CYS A 222 20.38 -1.45 -15.85
C CYS A 222 21.69 -2.10 -16.32
N SER A 223 21.63 -2.77 -17.48
CA SER A 223 22.79 -3.38 -18.11
C SER A 223 22.89 -2.90 -19.56
N THR A 224 23.99 -2.21 -19.87
CA THR A 224 24.31 -1.73 -21.21
C THR A 224 25.73 -2.16 -21.58
N PRO A 225 26.11 -2.18 -22.87
CA PRO A 225 27.48 -2.50 -23.27
C PRO A 225 28.54 -1.60 -22.61
N ARG A 226 28.19 -0.36 -22.28
CA ARG A 226 29.09 0.61 -21.63
C ARG A 226 29.08 0.52 -20.10
N SER A 227 28.05 -0.07 -19.52
CA SER A 227 27.87 -0.23 -18.07
C SER A 227 27.09 -1.52 -17.80
N PRO A 228 27.77 -2.68 -17.67
CA PRO A 228 27.11 -3.98 -17.54
C PRO A 228 26.39 -4.16 -16.20
N CYS A 229 26.76 -3.39 -15.18
CA CYS A 229 26.14 -3.39 -13.85
C CYS A 229 25.81 -1.94 -13.42
N GLY A 230 25.03 -1.23 -14.23
CA GLY A 230 24.64 0.15 -13.98
C GLY A 230 23.44 0.29 -13.05
N VAL A 231 23.29 1.49 -12.47
CA VAL A 231 22.07 1.90 -11.75
C VAL A 231 21.70 3.30 -12.22
N ALA A 232 20.62 3.40 -12.98
CA ALA A 232 20.03 4.68 -13.33
C ALA A 232 19.28 5.26 -12.12
N ARG A 233 19.33 6.58 -11.97
CA ARG A 233 18.70 7.30 -10.86
C ARG A 233 17.65 8.25 -11.42
N LEU A 234 16.42 8.13 -10.95
CA LEU A 234 15.31 9.00 -11.29
C LEU A 234 14.84 9.66 -10.01
N ILE A 235 14.91 10.99 -9.94
CA ILE A 235 14.36 11.74 -8.82
C ILE A 235 12.86 11.88 -9.07
N ALA A 236 12.02 11.42 -8.14
CA ALA A 236 10.63 11.84 -8.14
C ALA A 236 10.63 13.33 -7.80
N PRO A 237 10.14 14.23 -8.69
CA PRO A 237 9.92 15.60 -8.31
C PRO A 237 8.93 15.59 -7.15
N ASP A 238 9.24 16.36 -6.12
CA ASP A 238 8.23 16.71 -5.14
C ASP A 238 7.10 17.45 -5.87
N THR A 239 5.87 17.12 -5.49
CA THR A 239 4.73 17.98 -5.79
C THR A 239 4.86 19.23 -4.94
N ALA A 240 5.78 20.12 -5.33
CA ALA A 240 5.69 21.52 -4.93
C ALA A 240 4.35 22.03 -5.49
N ASP A 241 3.54 22.60 -4.59
CA ASP A 241 2.21 23.15 -4.83
C ASP A 241 2.00 23.64 -6.27
N ALA A 242 1.09 22.98 -7.00
CA ALA A 242 0.43 23.59 -8.14
C ALA A 242 -0.55 24.66 -7.60
N GLY A 243 0.02 25.70 -6.98
CA GLY A 243 -0.67 26.77 -6.27
C GLY A 243 -0.01 28.10 -6.63
N GLY A 244 -0.50 28.70 -7.72
CA GLY A 244 -0.32 30.12 -7.99
C GLY A 244 0.76 30.47 -9.01
N THR A 245 0.38 30.48 -10.29
CA THR A 245 0.89 31.55 -11.17
C THR A 245 -0.30 32.34 -11.66
N LYS A 246 -0.36 33.59 -11.17
CA LYS A 246 -1.34 34.62 -11.47
C LYS A 246 -1.56 34.78 -12.98
N GLY A 247 -2.81 35.13 -13.31
CA GLY A 247 -3.25 35.46 -14.65
C GLY A 247 -2.33 36.47 -15.34
N ALA A 248 -2.10 36.19 -16.61
CA ALA A 248 -1.64 37.17 -17.56
C ALA A 248 -2.77 38.21 -17.73
N ASP A 249 -2.54 39.40 -17.18
CA ASP A 249 -3.11 40.62 -17.75
C ASP A 249 -1.93 41.53 -18.11
N GLY A 250 -1.70 41.63 -19.41
CA GLY A 250 -0.77 42.57 -20.00
C GLY A 250 -1.47 43.89 -20.24
N THR A 251 -1.01 44.95 -19.59
CA THR A 251 -1.20 46.31 -20.07
C THR A 251 -0.01 47.15 -19.63
N GLY A 252 0.70 47.70 -20.61
CA GLY A 252 1.92 48.47 -20.39
C GLY A 252 1.67 49.91 -19.93
N GLY A 253 2.74 50.58 -19.51
CA GLY A 253 2.75 52.04 -19.41
C GLY A 253 3.65 52.64 -18.32
N ALA A 254 4.92 52.83 -18.67
CA ALA A 254 5.78 53.99 -18.37
C ALA A 254 5.94 54.56 -16.93
N ARG A 255 7.23 54.55 -16.51
CA ARG A 255 8.05 55.67 -15.97
C ARG A 255 7.50 56.59 -14.86
N GLY A 256 8.25 56.68 -13.77
CA GLY A 256 8.29 57.86 -12.90
C GLY A 256 9.11 57.60 -11.64
N ALA A 257 10.29 58.24 -11.54
CA ALA A 257 11.09 58.31 -10.33
C ALA A 257 10.47 59.30 -9.35
N ASP A 258 10.55 59.05 -8.03
CA ASP A 258 11.03 60.07 -7.10
C ASP A 258 11.49 59.47 -5.75
N ARG A 259 12.39 60.22 -5.10
CA ARG A 259 13.10 59.95 -3.85
C ARG A 259 12.38 60.56 -2.63
N SER A 260 13.01 60.37 -1.46
CA SER A 260 12.87 61.00 -0.12
C SER A 260 12.06 60.16 0.87
N ASP A 261 12.71 59.54 1.87
CA ASP A 261 13.28 60.08 3.13
C ASP A 261 12.22 60.32 4.21
N GLY A 262 12.42 59.76 5.40
CA GLY A 262 11.65 60.13 6.59
C GLY A 262 11.60 59.07 7.68
N ALA A 263 12.47 59.23 8.68
CA ALA A 263 12.64 58.38 9.85
C ALA A 263 11.55 58.54 10.93
N GLY A 264 11.48 57.56 11.83
CA GLY A 264 11.32 57.79 13.28
C GLY A 264 10.04 57.28 13.92
N GLY A 265 10.19 56.63 15.09
CA GLY A 265 9.16 56.61 16.12
C GLY A 265 8.92 55.26 16.81
N ALA A 266 9.52 55.10 17.98
CA ALA A 266 9.38 53.97 18.89
C ALA A 266 8.13 54.08 19.81
N GLY A 267 7.77 52.94 20.43
CA GLY A 267 7.27 52.91 21.81
C GLY A 267 5.80 52.52 22.00
N GLY A 268 5.55 51.58 22.92
CA GLY A 268 4.21 51.36 23.48
C GLY A 268 3.95 49.96 24.06
N THR A 269 4.45 49.70 25.26
CA THR A 269 4.11 48.57 26.15
C THR A 269 2.91 48.89 27.07
N GLY A 270 2.20 47.85 27.52
CA GLY A 270 1.23 47.86 28.64
C GLY A 270 -0.15 47.34 28.19
N GLY A 271 -0.68 46.19 28.63
CA GLY A 271 -1.17 45.86 30.00
C GLY A 271 -2.67 46.27 30.09
N ALA A 272 -3.63 45.58 30.70
CA ALA A 272 -3.80 44.34 31.44
C ALA A 272 -5.33 44.19 31.70
N ASP A 273 -5.75 43.00 32.10
CA ASP A 273 -6.85 42.67 33.03
C ASP A 273 -8.36 42.66 32.65
N GLY A 274 -9.03 41.65 33.24
CA GLY A 274 -10.47 41.53 33.46
C GLY A 274 -11.08 40.24 32.86
N ALA A 275 -11.01 39.03 33.46
CA ALA A 275 -11.57 38.52 34.71
C ALA A 275 -13.11 38.55 34.85
N GLY A 276 -13.70 37.35 35.05
CA GLY A 276 -15.05 37.08 35.55
C GLY A 276 -15.98 36.45 34.49
N GLY A 277 -16.63 35.30 34.69
CA GLY A 277 -16.79 34.40 35.83
C GLY A 277 -18.09 33.60 35.64
N ALA A 278 -18.07 32.30 36.04
CA ALA A 278 -19.18 31.41 36.47
C ALA A 278 -20.47 31.34 35.61
N GLY A 279 -21.12 30.20 35.38
CA GLY A 279 -21.22 28.95 36.13
C GLY A 279 -22.70 28.51 36.14
N GLY A 280 -22.95 27.20 36.16
CA GLY A 280 -24.27 26.57 36.36
C GLY A 280 -25.11 26.42 35.07
N GLU A 281 -25.91 25.38 34.86
CA GLU A 281 -26.24 24.18 35.63
C GLU A 281 -27.12 23.31 34.70
N GLN A 282 -26.97 21.99 34.78
CA GLN A 282 -27.87 21.00 34.18
C GLN A 282 -29.05 20.78 35.16
N PRO A 283 -30.28 20.54 34.69
CA PRO A 283 -30.87 19.19 34.66
C PRO A 283 -31.82 19.04 33.44
N GLY A 284 -32.41 17.92 33.04
CA GLY A 284 -32.59 16.57 33.56
C GLY A 284 -33.56 15.86 32.59
N ASN A 285 -33.45 14.53 32.49
CA ASN A 285 -34.39 13.68 31.75
C ASN A 285 -35.71 13.54 32.55
N PRO A 286 -36.84 13.20 31.90
CA PRO A 286 -37.39 11.88 32.23
C PRO A 286 -38.03 11.09 31.06
N GLU A 287 -38.25 9.83 31.43
CA GLU A 287 -38.73 8.63 30.75
C GLU A 287 -40.15 8.61 30.16
N ALA A 288 -40.32 7.65 29.23
CA ALA A 288 -41.42 6.70 29.03
C ALA A 288 -42.81 7.16 28.52
N THR A 289 -43.29 6.52 27.46
CA THR A 289 -44.43 5.55 27.51
C THR A 289 -44.70 4.92 26.14
N ALA A 290 -45.35 3.75 26.19
CA ALA A 290 -45.45 2.74 25.15
C ALA A 290 -46.82 2.66 24.46
N ARG A 291 -46.85 1.81 23.41
CA ARG A 291 -47.96 0.99 22.86
C ARG A 291 -48.99 1.61 21.91
N GLY A 292 -49.20 0.86 20.80
CA GLY A 292 -50.38 0.90 19.95
C GLY A 292 -50.22 0.01 18.71
N GLU A 293 -50.60 -1.26 18.82
CA GLU A 293 -50.67 -2.25 17.72
C GLU A 293 -51.88 -2.03 16.79
N SER A 294 -51.78 -2.56 15.57
CA SER A 294 -52.79 -3.34 14.80
C SER A 294 -53.12 -2.84 13.38
N GLY A 295 -53.04 -3.77 12.41
CA GLY A 295 -53.59 -3.63 11.05
C GLY A 295 -52.91 -4.47 9.95
N ASP A 296 -53.20 -5.77 9.89
CA ASP A 296 -53.06 -6.68 8.72
C ASP A 296 -54.00 -6.19 7.56
N ALA A 297 -53.84 -6.38 6.24
CA ALA A 297 -53.07 -7.26 5.36
C ALA A 297 -53.17 -6.69 3.89
N PRO A 298 -53.00 -7.48 2.80
CA PRO A 298 -51.76 -7.92 2.16
C PRO A 298 -51.57 -7.29 0.75
N GLY A 299 -50.32 -7.14 0.29
CA GLY A 299 -50.05 -6.66 -1.06
C GLY A 299 -48.66 -7.02 -1.57
N THR A 300 -48.63 -7.83 -2.64
CA THR A 300 -47.54 -8.02 -3.62
C THR A 300 -46.18 -8.49 -3.11
N ALA A 301 -45.88 -9.75 -3.44
CA ALA A 301 -44.55 -10.33 -3.38
C ALA A 301 -43.59 -9.54 -4.28
N ASP A 302 -42.77 -8.71 -3.66
CA ASP A 302 -41.62 -8.09 -4.29
C ASP A 302 -40.43 -9.05 -4.21
N THR A 303 -39.83 -9.30 -5.36
CA THR A 303 -38.66 -10.18 -5.51
C THR A 303 -37.49 -9.51 -4.76
N PRO A 304 -36.76 -10.19 -3.85
CA PRO A 304 -35.63 -9.54 -3.19
C PRO A 304 -34.55 -9.23 -4.23
N ALA A 305 -34.43 -7.94 -4.54
CA ALA A 305 -33.36 -7.38 -5.35
C ALA A 305 -32.00 -7.80 -4.77
N ALA A 306 -31.07 -8.13 -5.67
CA ALA A 306 -29.71 -8.51 -5.35
C ALA A 306 -29.10 -7.54 -4.31
N ALA A 307 -28.73 -8.10 -3.14
CA ALA A 307 -28.05 -7.35 -2.10
C ALA A 307 -26.75 -6.76 -2.66
N GLN A 308 -26.67 -5.43 -2.67
CA GLN A 308 -25.48 -4.70 -3.07
C GLN A 308 -24.29 -5.15 -2.19
N PRO A 309 -23.10 -5.39 -2.77
CA PRO A 309 -21.95 -5.87 -2.00
C PRO A 309 -21.54 -4.80 -0.99
N ARG A 310 -21.76 -5.09 0.30
CA ARG A 310 -21.33 -4.23 1.40
C ARG A 310 -19.81 -4.37 1.56
N PRO A 311 -19.05 -3.26 1.65
CA PRO A 311 -17.60 -3.30 1.79
C PRO A 311 -17.20 -3.97 3.11
N VAL A 312 -16.32 -4.97 3.04
CA VAL A 312 -15.77 -5.68 4.19
C VAL A 312 -14.60 -4.85 4.75
N PRO A 313 -14.59 -4.52 6.05
CA PRO A 313 -13.42 -3.90 6.68
C PRO A 313 -12.25 -4.89 6.72
N LEU A 314 -11.03 -4.37 6.55
CA LEU A 314 -9.74 -5.08 6.52
C LEU A 314 -9.31 -5.64 7.90
N GLN A 315 -10.24 -6.24 8.65
CA GLN A 315 -9.97 -6.81 9.96
C GLN A 315 -9.86 -8.32 9.89
N GLN A 316 -8.62 -8.83 9.89
CA GLN A 316 -8.21 -9.98 10.72
C GLN A 316 -6.67 -10.22 10.74
N ALA A 317 -5.85 -9.18 10.60
CA ALA A 317 -4.44 -9.29 11.00
C ALA A 317 -4.32 -9.08 12.53
N PRO A 318 -3.70 -10.01 13.29
CA PRO A 318 -3.49 -9.86 14.72
C PRO A 318 -2.36 -8.86 15.01
N LEU A 319 -2.62 -7.57 14.83
CA LEU A 319 -1.69 -6.49 15.23
C LEU A 319 -2.22 -5.65 16.40
N ALA A 320 -3.43 -5.91 16.88
CA ALA A 320 -4.05 -5.12 17.96
C ALA A 320 -3.49 -5.38 19.37
N ARG A 321 -2.41 -6.16 19.54
CA ARG A 321 -1.89 -6.56 20.86
C ARG A 321 -0.45 -6.16 21.18
N LEU A 322 0.20 -5.33 20.37
CA LEU A 322 1.54 -4.80 20.67
C LEU A 322 1.54 -3.27 20.79
N VAL A 323 0.68 -2.76 21.68
CA VAL A 323 0.94 -1.48 22.36
C VAL A 323 0.65 -1.72 23.84
N THR A 324 1.62 -2.28 24.56
CA THR A 324 1.81 -2.01 25.99
C THR A 324 3.19 -2.54 26.42
N LYS A 325 4.04 -1.57 26.76
CA LYS A 325 5.39 -1.63 27.37
C LYS A 325 6.55 -2.09 26.51
#